data_AF-A0A9E6CKX7-F1
#
_entry.id   AF-A0A9E6CKX7-F1
#
_cell.length_a   1.000
_cell.length_b   1.000
_cell.length_c   1.000
_cell.angle_alpha   90.00
_cell.angle_beta   90.00
_cell.angle_gamma   90.00
#
_symmetry.space_group_name_H-M   'P 1'
#
loop_
_entity.id
_entity.type
_entity.pdbx_description
1 polymer ?
#
loop_
_entity_poly.entity_id
_entity_poly.type
_entity_poly.pdbx_seq_one_letter_code
_entity_poly.pdbx_strand_id
1 'polypeptide(L)'
;MKQKIFLTLIILLLFSYPAFSQQKHTLDLDKVTIPKELGTIKEFYQSPAISKRDMRIIFHIQDVHANYEAQKNLADILEYLIATYGLNIILVEGGITDKDFSYIREWAPLDERKTKAEELLKEGVISGETYVDIATDFPLKFQGIEDKELYEKNMEVYLKVDSFRSGDLDVIKKLVVASDRLKKFIYTKRLKEFDKNKSDYRAERMELIEYLKYLDKITSREKIGLEGYENYQIILKTARFEDILDFKNIENERDSLIKRLSELLVKDRLDDLLLKSLEFKEEKISAGEFYSYLSELSRSVNMDRSRCEDLDKYVDYLETYEMLDSKGLFREIAEIEYAISGALCKNEAQKKLFAISNDLVVLESFLKLKFAPEDLDYYRNNKEGFNIDAWKAFLADESKRFRIDCDMPEDTALLMNNLATLENFYNVAFERDEAFLRNSLEKMNKERARFAVLITGGFHTKNLTRLFKENAISYLVLTPNLTQATDEELYDRVLKESYKTRTWSDE
;
A
#
# COMPACT_ATOMS: atom_id res chain seq x y z
N MET A 1 22.21 52.60 -2.66
CA MET A 1 21.56 52.30 -1.36
C MET A 1 20.11 51.80 -1.46
N LYS A 2 19.37 51.98 -2.56
CA LYS A 2 17.97 51.51 -2.70
C LYS A 2 17.79 50.03 -3.12
N GLN A 3 18.82 49.36 -3.63
CA GLN A 3 18.74 47.92 -4.00
C GLN A 3 19.02 46.94 -2.84
N LYS A 4 19.65 47.39 -1.75
CA LYS A 4 19.86 46.55 -0.55
C LYS A 4 18.68 46.56 0.43
N ILE A 5 17.74 47.52 0.31
CA ILE A 5 16.54 47.59 1.17
C ILE A 5 15.43 46.68 0.62
N PHE A 6 15.42 46.39 -0.69
CA PHE A 6 14.44 45.50 -1.31
C PHE A 6 14.68 44.02 -0.98
N LEU A 7 15.95 43.62 -0.79
CA LEU A 7 16.31 42.24 -0.43
C LEU A 7 16.03 41.92 1.06
N THR A 8 16.06 42.93 1.94
CA THR A 8 15.79 42.74 3.37
C THR A 8 14.29 42.74 3.70
N LEU A 9 13.45 43.37 2.87
CA LEU A 9 11.98 43.32 3.05
C LEU A 9 11.37 41.95 2.67
N ILE A 10 11.98 41.22 1.73
CA ILE A 10 11.54 39.87 1.34
C ILE A 10 11.88 38.84 2.44
N ILE A 11 12.95 39.07 3.20
CA ILE A 11 13.37 38.17 4.30
C ILE A 11 12.53 38.41 5.58
N LEU A 12 11.93 39.57 5.78
CA LEU A 12 11.05 39.85 6.92
C LEU A 12 9.58 39.46 6.72
N LEU A 13 9.16 39.16 5.49
CA LEU A 13 7.84 38.56 5.20
C LEU A 13 7.81 37.05 5.43
N LEU A 14 8.95 36.42 5.75
CA LEU A 14 9.08 34.99 6.09
C LEU A 14 8.84 34.67 7.58
N PHE A 15 8.55 35.67 8.44
CA PHE A 15 8.33 35.45 9.88
C PHE A 15 7.07 36.11 10.46
N SER A 16 6.16 36.58 9.61
CA SER A 16 4.80 36.93 10.06
C SER A 16 3.88 35.75 9.79
N TYR A 17 3.49 35.01 10.84
CA TYR A 17 2.36 34.09 10.79
C TYR A 17 1.16 34.83 10.16
N PRO A 18 0.61 34.37 9.03
CA PRO A 18 -0.65 34.91 8.57
C PRO A 18 -1.72 34.53 9.59
N ALA A 19 -2.41 35.54 10.09
CA ALA A 19 -3.70 35.35 10.73
C ALA A 19 -4.55 34.43 9.84
N PHE A 20 -5.17 33.43 10.46
CA PHE A 20 -5.97 32.40 9.83
C PHE A 20 -7.02 33.03 8.91
N SER A 21 -6.68 33.12 7.63
CA SER A 21 -7.55 33.51 6.54
C SER A 21 -7.80 32.26 5.73
N GLN A 22 -9.08 31.93 5.58
CA GLN A 22 -9.63 30.75 4.94
C GLN A 22 -9.34 30.77 3.42
N GLN A 23 -8.07 30.61 3.04
CA GLN A 23 -7.64 30.46 1.65
C GLN A 23 -7.71 28.97 1.29
N LYS A 24 -8.56 28.65 0.31
CA LYS A 24 -8.75 27.29 -0.24
C LYS A 24 -7.44 26.80 -0.86
N HIS A 25 -6.54 26.23 -0.06
CA HIS A 25 -5.36 25.55 -0.57
C HIS A 25 -5.77 24.26 -1.28
N THR A 26 -5.31 24.10 -2.51
CA THR A 26 -5.15 22.78 -3.13
C THR A 26 -3.98 22.11 -2.41
N LEU A 27 -4.24 21.02 -1.70
CA LEU A 27 -3.19 20.20 -1.09
C LEU A 27 -2.62 19.28 -2.18
N ASP A 28 -1.31 19.38 -2.39
CA ASP A 28 -0.53 18.54 -3.31
C ASP A 28 -0.04 17.32 -2.53
N LEU A 29 -0.41 16.11 -2.98
CA LEU A 29 -0.19 14.85 -2.26
C LEU A 29 1.28 14.45 -2.15
N ASP A 30 2.04 14.75 -3.18
CA ASP A 30 3.50 14.57 -3.31
C ASP A 30 4.30 15.45 -2.34
N LYS A 31 3.72 16.56 -1.87
CA LYS A 31 4.32 17.44 -0.84
C LYS A 31 3.91 17.08 0.58
N VAL A 32 3.03 16.09 0.74
CA VAL A 32 2.69 15.62 2.09
C VAL A 32 3.89 14.91 2.67
N THR A 33 4.35 15.41 3.81
CA THR A 33 5.40 14.77 4.60
C THR A 33 4.85 14.39 5.95
N ILE A 34 5.41 13.34 6.56
CA ILE A 34 5.25 13.07 7.98
C ILE A 34 6.64 12.93 8.62
N PRO A 35 6.80 13.24 9.91
CA PRO A 35 8.05 12.97 10.61
C PRO A 35 8.42 11.48 10.54
N LYS A 36 9.66 11.18 10.12
CA LYS A 36 10.12 9.82 9.82
C LYS A 36 10.16 8.93 11.06
N GLU A 37 10.28 9.53 12.24
CA GLU A 37 10.22 8.88 13.53
C GLU A 37 8.83 8.32 13.85
N LEU A 38 7.76 8.94 13.32
CA LEU A 38 6.38 8.53 13.61
C LEU A 38 5.88 7.46 12.64
N GLY A 39 6.22 7.54 11.36
CA GLY A 39 5.74 6.59 10.37
C GLY A 39 6.36 6.74 8.99
N THR A 40 5.81 5.97 8.06
CA THR A 40 6.21 5.98 6.65
C THR A 40 5.02 6.13 5.72
N ILE A 41 5.22 6.86 4.62
CA ILE A 41 4.29 6.85 3.49
C ILE A 41 4.63 5.61 2.65
N LYS A 42 3.70 4.66 2.58
CA LYS A 42 3.88 3.41 1.81
C LYS A 42 3.57 3.57 0.34
N GLU A 43 2.52 4.34 0.06
CA GLU A 43 1.98 4.51 -1.28
C GLU A 43 1.25 5.85 -1.34
N PHE A 44 1.27 6.48 -2.51
CA PHE A 44 0.32 7.54 -2.83
C PHE A 44 -0.17 7.38 -4.27
N TYR A 45 -1.37 7.88 -4.52
CA TYR A 45 -1.96 7.90 -5.85
C TYR A 45 -2.71 9.21 -6.02
N GLN A 46 -2.42 9.91 -7.10
CA GLN A 46 -3.16 11.08 -7.52
C GLN A 46 -3.95 10.76 -8.79
N SER A 47 -5.27 10.86 -8.72
CA SER A 47 -6.11 10.58 -9.89
C SER A 47 -5.90 11.63 -10.99
N PRO A 48 -5.58 11.24 -12.23
CA PRO A 48 -5.47 12.17 -13.35
C PRO A 48 -6.84 12.57 -13.92
N ALA A 49 -7.91 11.87 -13.52
CA ALA A 49 -9.25 12.02 -14.10
C ALA A 49 -10.03 13.23 -13.54
N ILE A 50 -9.57 13.84 -12.44
CA ILE A 50 -10.28 14.91 -11.74
C ILE A 50 -9.36 16.10 -11.55
N SER A 51 -9.87 17.31 -11.79
CA SER A 51 -9.13 18.54 -11.54
C SER A 51 -8.67 18.62 -10.08
N LYS A 52 -7.46 19.16 -9.82
CA LYS A 52 -6.96 19.38 -8.44
C LYS A 52 -7.91 20.19 -7.56
N ARG A 53 -8.89 20.89 -8.12
CA ARG A 53 -9.88 21.69 -7.39
C ARG A 53 -11.09 20.87 -6.91
N ASP A 54 -11.45 19.83 -7.65
CA ASP A 54 -12.62 18.97 -7.35
C ASP A 54 -12.21 17.62 -6.76
N MET A 55 -10.90 17.35 -6.73
CA MET A 55 -10.31 16.15 -6.18
C MET A 55 -10.63 15.99 -4.69
N ARG A 56 -11.03 14.76 -4.34
CA ARG A 56 -11.10 14.25 -2.97
C ARG A 56 -9.81 13.50 -2.67
N ILE A 57 -9.32 13.67 -1.45
CA ILE A 57 -8.10 13.04 -1.00
C ILE A 57 -8.35 12.34 0.34
N ILE A 58 -7.99 11.07 0.40
CA ILE A 58 -8.06 10.26 1.62
C ILE A 58 -6.64 10.03 2.15
N PHE A 59 -6.39 10.47 3.37
CA PHE A 59 -5.18 10.13 4.13
C PHE A 59 -5.48 8.85 4.90
N HIS A 60 -5.10 7.71 4.33
CA HIS A 60 -5.37 6.40 4.90
C HIS A 60 -4.27 6.01 5.87
N ILE A 61 -4.56 5.99 7.17
CA ILE A 61 -3.63 5.52 8.21
C ILE A 61 -3.97 4.07 8.53
N GLN A 62 -2.95 3.20 8.47
CA GLN A 62 -3.07 1.81 8.85
C GLN A 62 -3.08 1.68 10.38
N ASP A 63 -4.15 1.11 10.89
CA ASP A 63 -4.27 0.71 12.28
C ASP A 63 -3.70 -0.70 12.48
N VAL A 64 -2.74 -0.83 13.40
CA VAL A 64 -2.10 -2.10 13.78
C VAL A 64 -2.85 -2.78 14.94
N HIS A 65 -3.80 -2.08 15.57
CA HIS A 65 -4.63 -2.49 16.70
C HIS A 65 -3.86 -2.98 17.94
N ALA A 66 -4.27 -2.54 19.14
CA ALA A 66 -3.74 -3.03 20.43
C ALA A 66 -2.20 -2.98 20.63
N ASN A 67 -1.44 -2.38 19.71
CA ASN A 67 0.00 -2.14 19.83
C ASN A 67 0.23 -0.70 20.29
N TYR A 68 0.61 -0.53 21.55
CA TYR A 68 0.76 0.80 22.16
C TYR A 68 1.69 1.74 21.37
N GLU A 69 2.84 1.28 20.91
CA GLU A 69 3.79 2.10 20.14
C GLU A 69 3.15 2.57 18.82
N ALA A 70 2.53 1.65 18.08
CA ALA A 70 1.87 1.98 16.82
C ALA A 70 0.65 2.91 17.03
N GLN A 71 -0.16 2.69 18.06
CA GLN A 71 -1.29 3.56 18.41
C GLN A 71 -0.82 4.97 18.81
N LYS A 72 0.28 5.07 19.55
CA LYS A 72 0.85 6.36 19.93
C LYS A 72 1.39 7.11 18.72
N ASN A 73 2.11 6.41 17.85
CA ASN A 73 2.58 6.98 16.59
C ASN A 73 1.43 7.37 15.65
N LEU A 74 0.34 6.59 15.61
CA LEU A 74 -0.89 6.96 14.90
C LEU A 74 -1.47 8.27 15.43
N ALA A 75 -1.56 8.41 16.75
CA ALA A 75 -2.02 9.65 17.40
C ALA A 75 -1.14 10.84 17.00
N ASP A 76 0.19 10.70 17.11
CA ASP A 76 1.13 11.77 16.78
C ASP A 76 1.10 12.13 15.27
N ILE A 77 0.94 11.14 14.38
CA ILE A 77 0.71 11.38 12.94
C ILE A 77 -0.58 12.19 12.75
N LEU A 78 -1.66 11.79 13.42
CA LEU A 78 -2.94 12.47 13.32
C LEU A 78 -2.83 13.91 13.82
N GLU A 79 -2.22 14.16 14.98
CA GLU A 79 -1.95 15.50 15.50
C GLU A 79 -1.14 16.35 14.51
N TYR A 80 -0.11 15.77 13.90
CA TYR A 80 0.68 16.44 12.87
C TYR A 80 -0.16 16.81 11.64
N LEU A 81 -1.00 15.89 11.15
CA LEU A 81 -1.88 16.08 10.01
C LEU A 81 -2.93 17.17 10.28
N ILE A 82 -3.48 17.21 11.49
CA ILE A 82 -4.41 18.26 11.94
C ILE A 82 -3.69 19.61 11.96
N ALA A 83 -2.55 19.70 12.65
CA ALA A 83 -1.83 20.95 12.85
C ALA A 83 -1.26 21.53 11.54
N THR A 84 -0.79 20.67 10.64
CA THR A 84 -0.09 21.07 9.41
C THR A 84 -1.05 21.28 8.24
N TYR A 85 -2.04 20.40 8.08
CA TYR A 85 -2.92 20.38 6.91
C TYR A 85 -4.39 20.70 7.22
N GLY A 86 -4.74 20.92 8.50
CA GLY A 86 -6.12 21.25 8.90
C GLY A 86 -7.10 20.09 8.73
N LEU A 87 -6.61 18.85 8.75
CA LEU A 87 -7.41 17.65 8.57
C LEU A 87 -8.22 17.36 9.84
N ASN A 88 -9.53 17.50 9.79
CA ASN A 88 -10.40 17.33 10.97
C ASN A 88 -11.58 16.36 10.76
N ILE A 89 -11.73 15.78 9.56
CA ILE A 89 -12.69 14.71 9.31
C ILE A 89 -11.97 13.38 9.51
N ILE A 90 -12.36 12.62 10.53
CA ILE A 90 -11.74 11.35 10.90
C ILE A 90 -12.76 10.23 10.68
N LEU A 91 -12.52 9.43 9.64
CA LEU A 91 -13.33 8.29 9.23
C LEU A 91 -12.77 7.04 9.90
N VAL A 92 -13.59 6.34 10.70
CA VAL A 92 -13.09 5.29 11.60
C VAL A 92 -13.77 3.95 11.35
N GLU A 93 -12.98 2.92 11.07
CA GLU A 93 -13.43 1.52 11.01
C GLU A 93 -14.09 1.10 12.33
N GLY A 94 -15.16 0.30 12.23
CA GLY A 94 -15.88 -0.19 13.40
C GLY A 94 -16.72 0.87 14.11
N GLY A 95 -16.59 2.17 13.77
CA GLY A 95 -17.48 3.22 14.23
C GLY A 95 -18.77 3.24 13.42
N ILE A 96 -19.93 3.29 14.10
CA ILE A 96 -21.25 3.50 13.46
C ILE A 96 -21.83 4.87 13.82
N THR A 97 -21.45 5.43 14.97
CA THR A 97 -21.90 6.74 15.44
C THR A 97 -20.83 7.80 15.21
N ASP A 98 -21.25 9.04 14.93
CA ASP A 98 -20.38 10.21 14.80
C ASP A 98 -20.02 10.81 16.20
N LYS A 99 -19.99 9.98 17.25
CA LYS A 99 -19.79 10.41 18.64
C LYS A 99 -18.31 10.72 18.89
N ASP A 100 -18.07 11.84 19.55
CA ASP A 100 -16.75 12.27 20.04
C ASP A 100 -16.74 12.31 21.58
N PHE A 101 -15.55 12.53 22.15
CA PHE A 101 -15.29 12.69 23.57
C PHE A 101 -15.12 14.17 23.97
N SER A 102 -15.55 15.10 23.13
CA SER A 102 -15.40 16.54 23.39
C SER A 102 -16.13 17.00 24.65
N TYR A 103 -17.20 16.31 25.03
CA TYR A 103 -17.93 16.57 26.27
C TYR A 103 -17.04 16.45 27.53
N ILE A 104 -16.02 15.58 27.52
CA ILE A 104 -15.11 15.39 28.68
C ILE A 104 -14.29 16.65 28.97
N ARG A 105 -14.07 17.50 27.95
CA ARG A 105 -13.25 18.72 28.05
C ARG A 105 -13.80 19.73 29.06
N GLU A 106 -15.11 19.71 29.32
CA GLU A 106 -15.75 20.56 30.34
C GLU A 106 -15.58 20.03 31.79
N TRP A 107 -15.31 18.73 31.94
CA TRP A 107 -15.29 18.06 33.26
C TRP A 107 -13.88 17.82 33.79
N ALA A 108 -12.87 17.77 32.93
CA ALA A 108 -11.49 17.41 33.31
C ALA A 108 -10.42 18.29 32.63
N PRO A 109 -9.43 18.81 33.39
CA PRO A 109 -8.27 19.50 32.83
C PRO A 109 -7.47 18.63 31.84
N LEU A 110 -6.78 19.28 30.89
CA LEU A 110 -6.02 18.60 29.84
C LEU A 110 -4.97 17.62 30.38
N ASP A 111 -4.26 17.96 31.46
CA ASP A 111 -3.21 17.11 32.02
C ASP A 111 -3.78 15.81 32.62
N GLU A 112 -4.96 15.88 33.25
CA GLU A 112 -5.66 14.70 33.78
C GLU A 112 -6.18 13.81 32.65
N ARG A 113 -6.77 14.42 31.61
CA ARG A 113 -7.21 13.71 30.41
C ARG A 113 -6.06 12.99 29.71
N LYS A 114 -4.93 13.66 29.51
CA LYS A 114 -3.71 13.07 28.92
C LYS A 114 -3.24 11.86 29.71
N THR A 115 -3.14 11.99 31.04
CA THR A 115 -2.73 10.90 31.92
C THR A 115 -3.65 9.70 31.80
N LYS A 116 -4.98 9.91 31.83
CA LYS A 116 -5.94 8.81 31.73
C LYS A 116 -5.98 8.18 30.34
N ALA A 117 -5.92 9.00 29.28
CA ALA A 117 -5.88 8.50 27.90
C ALA A 117 -4.63 7.64 27.66
N GLU A 118 -3.48 8.05 28.18
CA GLU A 118 -2.22 7.31 28.10
C GLU A 118 -2.30 5.94 28.80
N GLU A 119 -2.94 5.84 29.96
CA GLU A 119 -3.21 4.56 30.64
C GLU A 119 -4.09 3.65 29.76
N LEU A 120 -5.22 4.17 29.28
CA LEU A 120 -6.19 3.41 28.48
C LEU A 120 -5.58 2.96 27.13
N LEU A 121 -4.70 3.77 26.54
CA LEU A 121 -3.98 3.42 25.31
C LEU A 121 -3.00 2.27 25.54
N LYS A 122 -2.29 2.25 26.68
CA LYS A 122 -1.39 1.15 27.07
C LYS A 122 -2.14 -0.14 27.37
N GLU A 123 -3.35 -0.03 27.92
CA GLU A 123 -4.23 -1.17 28.18
C GLU A 123 -4.94 -1.69 26.91
N GLY A 124 -4.85 -0.95 25.80
CA GLY A 124 -5.53 -1.29 24.53
C GLY A 124 -7.03 -1.04 24.56
N VAL A 125 -7.54 -0.27 25.52
CA VAL A 125 -8.96 0.07 25.69
C VAL A 125 -9.40 1.12 24.67
N ILE A 126 -8.51 2.05 24.33
CA ILE A 126 -8.75 3.09 23.32
C ILE A 126 -7.71 3.02 22.20
N SER A 127 -8.10 3.48 21.02
CA SER A 127 -7.25 3.65 19.84
C SER A 127 -6.55 5.02 19.81
N GLY A 128 -5.59 5.20 18.92
CA GLY A 128 -4.80 6.42 18.79
C GLY A 128 -5.65 7.65 18.44
N GLU A 129 -6.65 7.50 17.56
CA GLU A 129 -7.55 8.61 17.23
C GLU A 129 -8.45 9.01 18.41
N THR A 130 -8.90 8.03 19.20
CA THR A 130 -9.62 8.28 20.45
C THR A 130 -8.72 8.97 21.48
N TYR A 131 -7.45 8.55 21.55
CA TYR A 131 -6.44 9.22 22.38
C TYR A 131 -6.32 10.69 21.98
N VAL A 132 -6.21 11.03 20.69
CA VAL A 132 -6.11 12.45 20.25
C VAL A 132 -7.34 13.25 20.69
N ASP A 133 -8.54 12.69 20.57
CA ASP A 133 -9.76 13.40 20.95
C ASP A 133 -9.84 13.72 22.46
N ILE A 134 -9.40 12.77 23.30
CA ILE A 134 -9.37 12.92 24.76
C ILE A 134 -8.19 13.77 25.20
N ALA A 135 -7.01 13.60 24.60
CA ALA A 135 -5.73 14.16 25.04
C ALA A 135 -5.40 15.52 24.40
N THR A 136 -6.27 16.06 23.55
CA THR A 136 -6.11 17.36 22.89
C THR A 136 -7.43 18.16 22.92
N ASP A 137 -7.42 19.36 22.33
CA ASP A 137 -8.61 20.21 22.15
C ASP A 137 -8.92 20.45 20.66
N PHE A 138 -8.40 19.60 19.77
CA PHE A 138 -8.67 19.73 18.34
C PHE A 138 -10.17 19.59 18.03
N PRO A 139 -10.72 20.36 17.07
CA PRO A 139 -12.12 20.29 16.69
C PRO A 139 -12.34 19.14 15.68
N LEU A 140 -12.14 17.91 16.15
CA LEU A 140 -12.27 16.71 15.34
C LEU A 140 -13.74 16.36 15.11
N LYS A 141 -14.01 15.82 13.92
CA LYS A 141 -15.31 15.26 13.54
C LYS A 141 -15.10 13.79 13.25
N PHE A 142 -15.36 12.96 14.27
CA PHE A 142 -15.36 11.51 14.12
C PHE A 142 -16.59 11.07 13.35
N GLN A 143 -16.37 10.25 12.34
CA GLN A 143 -17.41 9.75 11.46
C GLN A 143 -17.26 8.25 11.31
N GLY A 144 -18.23 7.52 11.86
CA GLY A 144 -18.31 6.09 11.69
C GLY A 144 -18.60 5.74 10.23
N ILE A 145 -17.85 4.79 9.69
CA ILE A 145 -18.02 4.29 8.32
C ILE A 145 -18.45 2.82 8.25
N GLU A 146 -18.63 2.18 9.40
CA GLU A 146 -19.00 0.76 9.47
C GLU A 146 -20.47 0.53 9.09
N ASP A 147 -20.73 -0.62 8.47
CA ASP A 147 -22.08 -1.14 8.30
C ASP A 147 -22.34 -2.21 9.35
N LYS A 148 -23.40 -2.02 10.15
CA LYS A 148 -23.71 -2.90 11.27
C LYS A 148 -23.89 -4.35 10.84
N GLU A 149 -24.68 -4.58 9.80
CA GLU A 149 -25.05 -5.93 9.36
C GLU A 149 -23.82 -6.65 8.79
N LEU A 150 -22.99 -5.94 8.02
CA LEU A 150 -21.75 -6.49 7.49
C LEU A 150 -20.72 -6.77 8.59
N TYR A 151 -20.59 -5.89 9.58
CA TYR A 151 -19.72 -6.11 10.74
C TYR A 151 -20.15 -7.34 11.54
N GLU A 152 -21.44 -7.45 11.89
CA GLU A 152 -21.97 -8.59 12.64
C GLU A 152 -21.75 -9.90 11.86
N LYS A 153 -22.10 -9.91 10.56
CA LYS A 153 -21.87 -11.04 9.67
C LYS A 153 -20.38 -11.40 9.58
N ASN A 154 -19.49 -10.42 9.49
CA ASN A 154 -18.05 -10.67 9.41
C ASN A 154 -17.52 -11.26 10.72
N MET A 155 -17.95 -10.74 11.88
CA MET A 155 -17.57 -11.25 13.20
C MET A 155 -18.07 -12.67 13.45
N GLU A 156 -19.31 -13.00 13.05
CA GLU A 156 -19.82 -14.38 13.16
C GLU A 156 -18.99 -15.36 12.35
N VAL A 157 -18.57 -14.97 11.15
CA VAL A 157 -17.73 -15.82 10.29
C VAL A 157 -16.31 -15.89 10.83
N TYR A 158 -15.74 -14.78 11.32
CA TYR A 158 -14.44 -14.75 11.98
C TYR A 158 -14.40 -15.70 13.18
N LEU A 159 -15.41 -15.69 14.06
CA LEU A 159 -15.47 -16.59 15.22
C LEU A 159 -15.55 -18.07 14.80
N LYS A 160 -16.25 -18.37 13.70
CA LYS A 160 -16.24 -19.73 13.11
C LYS A 160 -14.85 -20.08 12.62
N VAL A 161 -14.21 -19.21 11.85
CA VAL A 161 -12.83 -19.42 11.35
C VAL A 161 -11.87 -19.65 12.50
N ASP A 162 -11.87 -18.79 13.51
CA ASP A 162 -10.99 -18.87 14.66
C ASP A 162 -11.11 -20.22 15.39
N SER A 163 -12.32 -20.80 15.46
CA SER A 163 -12.57 -22.07 16.13
C SER A 163 -11.85 -23.28 15.50
N PHE A 164 -11.52 -23.23 14.21
CA PHE A 164 -10.84 -24.31 13.50
C PHE A 164 -9.46 -23.92 12.96
N ARG A 165 -9.15 -22.62 12.90
CA ARG A 165 -7.94 -22.06 12.25
C ARG A 165 -6.65 -22.72 12.71
N SER A 166 -6.48 -22.95 14.01
CA SER A 166 -5.27 -23.58 14.56
C SER A 166 -5.09 -25.03 14.09
N GLY A 167 -6.15 -25.83 14.14
CA GLY A 167 -6.13 -27.22 13.67
C GLY A 167 -5.87 -27.33 12.17
N ASP A 168 -6.48 -26.45 11.38
CA ASP A 168 -6.29 -26.40 9.93
C ASP A 168 -4.86 -25.95 9.56
N LEU A 169 -4.28 -24.98 10.30
CA LEU A 169 -2.88 -24.58 10.13
C LEU A 169 -1.91 -25.73 10.45
N ASP A 170 -2.20 -26.56 11.45
CA ASP A 170 -1.38 -27.73 11.76
C ASP A 170 -1.40 -28.77 10.61
N VAL A 171 -2.57 -28.98 9.98
CA VAL A 171 -2.68 -29.82 8.77
C VAL A 171 -1.83 -29.26 7.63
N ILE A 172 -1.95 -27.97 7.33
CA ILE A 172 -1.15 -27.31 6.28
C ILE A 172 0.34 -27.39 6.59
N LYS A 173 0.75 -27.15 7.83
CA LYS A 173 2.15 -27.23 8.25
C LYS A 173 2.76 -28.60 7.97
N LYS A 174 2.03 -29.70 8.23
CA LYS A 174 2.49 -31.05 7.88
C LYS A 174 2.70 -31.23 6.37
N LEU A 175 1.76 -30.74 5.55
CA LEU A 175 1.86 -30.80 4.10
C LEU A 175 3.01 -29.94 3.54
N VAL A 176 3.21 -28.74 4.09
CA VAL A 176 4.34 -27.85 3.76
C VAL A 176 5.67 -28.53 4.07
N VAL A 177 5.81 -29.10 5.27
CA VAL A 177 7.03 -29.82 5.67
C VAL A 177 7.31 -31.00 4.73
N ALA A 178 6.28 -31.77 4.36
CA ALA A 178 6.43 -32.87 3.41
C ALA A 178 6.84 -32.39 2.02
N SER A 179 6.18 -31.33 1.50
CA SER A 179 6.51 -30.69 0.24
C SER A 179 7.96 -30.22 0.20
N ASP A 180 8.40 -29.46 1.21
CA ASP A 180 9.77 -28.92 1.29
C ASP A 180 10.85 -29.99 1.39
N ARG A 181 10.56 -31.12 2.08
CA ARG A 181 11.46 -32.28 2.08
C ARG A 181 11.56 -32.88 0.68
N LEU A 182 10.43 -33.08 -0.01
CA LEU A 182 10.37 -33.64 -1.36
C LEU A 182 11.03 -32.75 -2.41
N LYS A 183 10.97 -31.41 -2.26
CA LYS A 183 11.68 -30.47 -3.15
C LYS A 183 13.18 -30.78 -3.25
N LYS A 184 13.80 -31.32 -2.19
CA LYS A 184 15.23 -31.68 -2.19
C LYS A 184 15.56 -32.84 -3.13
N PHE A 185 14.59 -33.68 -3.48
CA PHE A 185 14.77 -34.89 -4.28
C PHE A 185 14.12 -34.78 -5.67
N ILE A 186 12.95 -34.12 -5.76
CA ILE A 186 12.18 -34.00 -7.00
C ILE A 186 12.64 -32.80 -7.83
N TYR A 187 12.95 -31.67 -7.21
CA TYR A 187 13.32 -30.47 -7.96
C TYR A 187 14.73 -30.57 -8.52
N THR A 188 14.90 -30.01 -9.72
CA THR A 188 16.22 -29.64 -10.20
C THR A 188 16.76 -28.45 -9.41
N LYS A 189 18.09 -28.24 -9.43
CA LYS A 189 18.71 -27.06 -8.81
C LYS A 189 18.06 -25.74 -9.27
N ARG A 190 17.72 -25.64 -10.57
CA ARG A 190 17.09 -24.44 -11.15
C ARG A 190 15.66 -24.24 -10.66
N LEU A 191 14.86 -25.31 -10.64
CA LEU A 191 13.49 -25.23 -10.14
C LEU A 191 13.45 -24.85 -8.65
N LYS A 192 14.40 -25.36 -7.86
CA LYS A 192 14.55 -24.99 -6.45
C LYS A 192 14.95 -23.52 -6.25
N GLU A 193 15.82 -23.00 -7.11
CA GLU A 193 16.20 -21.58 -7.10
C GLU A 193 15.01 -20.68 -7.45
N PHE A 194 14.23 -21.06 -8.46
CA PHE A 194 13.02 -20.34 -8.87
C PHE A 194 11.93 -20.35 -7.79
N ASP A 195 11.61 -21.52 -7.22
CA ASP A 195 10.67 -21.67 -6.10
C ASP A 195 11.08 -20.81 -4.89
N LYS A 196 12.39 -20.79 -4.55
CA LYS A 196 12.93 -19.97 -3.45
C LYS A 196 12.76 -18.47 -3.73
N ASN A 197 13.22 -17.98 -4.89
CA ASN A 197 13.18 -16.54 -5.18
C ASN A 197 11.74 -16.04 -5.32
N LYS A 198 10.84 -16.85 -5.88
CA LYS A 198 9.40 -16.56 -5.89
C LYS A 198 8.82 -16.48 -4.48
N SER A 199 9.18 -17.40 -3.59
CA SER A 199 8.77 -17.36 -2.17
C SER A 199 9.35 -16.16 -1.43
N ASP A 200 10.60 -15.80 -1.68
CA ASP A 200 11.24 -14.61 -1.08
C ASP A 200 10.58 -13.31 -1.55
N TYR A 201 10.25 -13.18 -2.84
CA TYR A 201 9.49 -12.04 -3.36
C TYR A 201 8.09 -11.94 -2.72
N ARG A 202 7.32 -13.05 -2.72
CA ARG A 202 5.98 -13.08 -2.11
C ARG A 202 5.98 -12.77 -0.62
N ALA A 203 7.06 -13.11 0.08
CA ALA A 203 7.21 -12.83 1.51
C ALA A 203 7.91 -11.49 1.79
N GLU A 204 8.00 -10.61 0.79
CA GLU A 204 8.61 -9.27 0.89
C GLU A 204 10.07 -9.28 1.37
N ARG A 205 10.79 -10.38 1.15
CA ARG A 205 12.24 -10.51 1.41
C ARG A 205 13.11 -10.16 0.21
N MET A 206 12.49 -9.91 -0.95
CA MET A 206 13.12 -9.53 -2.20
C MET A 206 12.31 -8.40 -2.83
N GLU A 207 13.00 -7.32 -3.21
CA GLU A 207 12.38 -6.17 -3.84
C GLU A 207 11.87 -6.50 -5.26
N LEU A 208 10.84 -5.80 -5.72
CA LEU A 208 10.25 -6.04 -7.03
C LEU A 208 11.29 -5.97 -8.16
N ILE A 209 12.08 -4.89 -8.22
CA ILE A 209 13.07 -4.70 -9.28
C ILE A 209 14.15 -5.80 -9.25
N GLU A 210 14.56 -6.25 -8.07
CA GLU A 210 15.48 -7.38 -7.94
C GLU A 210 14.86 -8.67 -8.51
N TYR A 211 13.59 -8.93 -8.18
CA TYR A 211 12.85 -10.08 -8.69
C TYR A 211 12.66 -10.04 -10.21
N LEU A 212 12.31 -8.90 -10.78
CA LEU A 212 12.18 -8.73 -12.24
C LEU A 212 13.53 -8.93 -12.95
N LYS A 213 14.62 -8.36 -12.42
CA LYS A 213 15.98 -8.61 -12.94
C LYS A 213 16.36 -10.10 -12.85
N TYR A 214 15.86 -10.82 -11.85
CA TYR A 214 16.03 -12.28 -11.74
C TYR A 214 15.21 -13.05 -12.78
N LEU A 215 13.94 -12.73 -12.95
CA LEU A 215 13.07 -13.34 -13.95
C LEU A 215 13.64 -13.14 -15.37
N ASP A 216 14.12 -11.94 -15.71
CA ASP A 216 14.79 -11.61 -16.99
C ASP A 216 15.98 -12.53 -17.31
N LYS A 217 16.77 -12.86 -16.28
CA LYS A 217 17.90 -13.80 -16.43
C LYS A 217 17.42 -15.22 -16.72
N ILE A 218 16.33 -15.66 -16.11
CA ILE A 218 15.80 -17.01 -16.34
C ILE A 218 15.14 -17.12 -17.71
N THR A 219 14.32 -16.15 -18.09
CA THR A 219 13.63 -16.14 -19.39
C THR A 219 14.63 -16.16 -20.53
N SER A 220 15.69 -15.34 -20.44
CA SER A 220 16.81 -15.35 -21.37
C SER A 220 17.50 -16.72 -21.46
N ARG A 221 17.74 -17.37 -20.31
CA ARG A 221 18.42 -18.67 -20.25
C ARG A 221 17.57 -19.82 -20.80
N GLU A 222 16.28 -19.83 -20.49
CA GLU A 222 15.33 -20.86 -20.94
C GLU A 222 14.74 -20.54 -22.32
N LYS A 223 15.16 -19.43 -22.95
CA LYS A 223 14.70 -18.94 -24.27
C LYS A 223 13.19 -18.71 -24.33
N ILE A 224 12.64 -18.17 -23.24
CA ILE A 224 11.25 -17.75 -23.16
C ILE A 224 11.19 -16.36 -23.81
N GLY A 225 10.43 -16.27 -24.90
CA GLY A 225 10.18 -15.03 -25.59
C GLY A 225 9.46 -14.04 -24.69
N LEU A 226 9.93 -12.80 -24.69
CA LEU A 226 9.28 -11.71 -23.96
C LEU A 226 8.51 -10.76 -24.89
N GLU A 227 8.33 -11.17 -26.16
CA GLU A 227 7.56 -10.43 -27.15
C GLU A 227 6.08 -10.39 -26.74
N GLY A 228 5.58 -9.20 -26.40
CA GLY A 228 4.19 -8.98 -25.96
C GLY A 228 4.02 -8.61 -24.48
N TYR A 229 5.08 -8.70 -23.66
CA TYR A 229 5.07 -8.20 -22.27
C TYR A 229 5.61 -6.76 -22.23
N GLU A 230 4.81 -5.81 -22.71
CA GLU A 230 5.23 -4.42 -22.90
C GLU A 230 5.56 -3.74 -21.56
N ASN A 231 4.74 -3.94 -20.52
CA ASN A 231 4.94 -3.32 -19.22
C ASN A 231 6.18 -3.85 -18.52
N TYR A 232 6.43 -5.15 -18.64
CA TYR A 232 7.61 -5.83 -18.12
C TYR A 232 8.89 -5.30 -18.80
N GLN A 233 8.86 -5.06 -20.10
CA GLN A 233 9.98 -4.45 -20.81
C GLN A 233 10.20 -2.99 -20.42
N ILE A 234 9.12 -2.21 -20.25
CA ILE A 234 9.17 -0.82 -19.80
C ILE A 234 9.86 -0.74 -18.43
N ILE A 235 9.42 -1.52 -17.44
CA ILE A 235 9.97 -1.46 -16.09
C ILE A 235 11.44 -1.93 -16.02
N LEU A 236 11.83 -2.92 -16.82
CA LEU A 236 13.24 -3.32 -16.90
C LEU A 236 14.10 -2.27 -17.58
N LYS A 237 13.56 -1.56 -18.58
CA LYS A 237 14.24 -0.43 -19.24
C LYS A 237 14.41 0.74 -18.26
N THR A 238 13.38 1.10 -17.51
CA THR A 238 13.45 2.17 -16.50
C THR A 238 14.42 1.84 -15.37
N ALA A 239 14.41 0.60 -14.87
CA ALA A 239 15.36 0.14 -13.86
C ALA A 239 16.83 0.19 -14.33
N ARG A 240 17.09 0.08 -15.64
CA ARG A 240 18.44 0.24 -16.21
C ARG A 240 18.84 1.71 -16.34
N PHE A 241 17.88 2.62 -16.57
CA PHE A 241 18.13 4.05 -16.52
C PHE A 241 18.53 4.48 -15.10
N GLU A 242 17.83 4.02 -14.07
CA GLU A 242 18.16 4.35 -12.68
C GLU A 242 19.60 3.96 -12.29
N ASP A 243 20.12 2.86 -12.83
CA ASP A 243 21.50 2.41 -12.60
C ASP A 243 22.57 3.38 -13.18
N ILE A 244 22.20 4.25 -14.14
CA ILE A 244 23.13 5.14 -14.87
C ILE A 244 22.88 6.64 -14.67
N LEU A 245 21.77 7.04 -14.04
CA LEU A 245 21.40 8.44 -13.85
C LEU A 245 22.13 9.06 -12.65
N ASP A 246 22.82 10.18 -12.85
CA ASP A 246 23.32 11.03 -11.77
C ASP A 246 22.34 12.18 -11.52
N PHE A 247 21.44 12.00 -10.57
CA PHE A 247 20.42 13.01 -10.21
C PHE A 247 21.02 14.36 -9.84
N LYS A 248 22.20 14.40 -9.23
CA LYS A 248 22.86 15.65 -8.89
C LYS A 248 23.38 16.35 -10.14
N ASN A 249 23.92 15.60 -11.10
CA ASN A 249 24.33 16.18 -12.36
C ASN A 249 23.12 16.66 -13.19
N ILE A 250 22.02 15.91 -13.20
CA ILE A 250 20.76 16.27 -13.85
C ILE A 250 20.23 17.62 -13.35
N GLU A 251 20.25 17.87 -12.03
CA GLU A 251 19.87 19.16 -11.45
C GLU A 251 20.78 20.30 -11.93
N ASN A 252 22.10 20.07 -11.96
CA ASN A 252 23.06 21.07 -12.45
C ASN A 252 22.86 21.38 -13.94
N GLU A 253 22.63 20.35 -14.76
CA GLU A 253 22.38 20.48 -16.20
C GLU A 253 21.06 21.22 -16.45
N ARG A 254 20.00 20.92 -15.70
CA ARG A 254 18.72 21.63 -15.74
C ARG A 254 18.91 23.12 -15.42
N ASP A 255 19.57 23.44 -14.31
CA ASP A 255 19.72 24.84 -13.88
C ASP A 255 20.57 25.64 -14.89
N SER A 256 21.61 25.01 -15.42
CA SER A 256 22.43 25.56 -16.50
C SER A 256 21.62 25.78 -17.78
N LEU A 257 20.77 24.82 -18.15
CA LEU A 257 19.87 24.89 -19.30
C LEU A 257 18.88 26.05 -19.15
N ILE A 258 18.17 26.14 -18.01
CA ILE A 258 17.21 27.21 -17.74
C ILE A 258 17.89 28.58 -17.80
N LYS A 259 19.09 28.71 -17.23
CA LYS A 259 19.86 29.96 -17.29
C LYS A 259 20.18 30.36 -18.72
N ARG A 260 20.71 29.44 -19.54
CA ARG A 260 21.05 29.69 -20.94
C ARG A 260 19.81 30.04 -21.76
N LEU A 261 18.70 29.33 -21.55
CA LEU A 261 17.41 29.63 -22.18
C LEU A 261 16.93 31.04 -21.81
N SER A 262 17.06 31.43 -20.53
CA SER A 262 16.65 32.76 -20.07
C SER A 262 17.44 33.90 -20.72
N GLU A 263 18.69 33.65 -21.12
CA GLU A 263 19.55 34.62 -21.81
C GLU A 263 19.25 34.73 -23.32
N LEU A 264 18.64 33.69 -23.93
CA LEU A 264 18.40 33.60 -25.37
C LEU A 264 16.96 33.87 -25.80
N LEU A 265 15.98 33.68 -24.90
CA LEU A 265 14.57 33.78 -25.22
C LEU A 265 14.08 35.23 -25.30
N VAL A 266 13.16 35.48 -26.25
CA VAL A 266 12.39 36.73 -26.31
C VAL A 266 11.33 36.76 -25.20
N LYS A 267 10.89 37.97 -24.83
CA LYS A 267 10.06 38.24 -23.65
C LYS A 267 8.87 37.28 -23.48
N ASP A 268 8.04 37.10 -24.52
CA ASP A 268 6.84 36.26 -24.41
C ASP A 268 7.19 34.79 -24.10
N ARG A 269 8.25 34.26 -24.73
CA ARG A 269 8.71 32.88 -24.48
C ARG A 269 9.43 32.72 -23.14
N LEU A 270 10.04 33.80 -22.63
CA LEU A 270 10.62 33.83 -21.29
C LEU A 270 9.53 33.80 -20.22
N ASP A 271 8.44 34.56 -20.43
CA ASP A 271 7.27 34.54 -19.56
C ASP A 271 6.65 33.13 -19.52
N ASP A 272 6.57 32.43 -20.66
CA ASP A 272 6.14 31.03 -20.73
C ASP A 272 7.09 30.07 -19.98
N LEU A 273 8.41 30.22 -20.14
CA LEU A 273 9.39 29.42 -19.38
C LEU A 273 9.28 29.64 -17.88
N LEU A 274 9.08 30.89 -17.44
CA LEU A 274 8.89 31.22 -16.03
C LEU A 274 7.58 30.63 -15.50
N LEU A 275 6.50 30.70 -16.27
CA LEU A 275 5.22 30.11 -15.92
C LEU A 275 5.34 28.59 -15.81
N LYS A 276 5.91 27.91 -16.81
CA LYS A 276 6.12 26.45 -16.78
C LYS A 276 7.05 26.01 -15.65
N SER A 277 8.10 26.79 -15.35
CA SER A 277 9.00 26.51 -14.22
C SER A 277 8.29 26.70 -12.87
N LEU A 278 7.40 27.69 -12.77
CA LEU A 278 6.56 27.89 -11.60
C LEU A 278 5.53 26.75 -11.48
N GLU A 279 4.89 26.36 -12.57
CA GLU A 279 3.96 25.23 -12.62
C GLU A 279 4.65 23.93 -12.17
N PHE A 280 5.87 23.66 -12.62
CA PHE A 280 6.65 22.50 -12.19
C PHE A 280 7.08 22.58 -10.73
N LYS A 281 7.56 23.74 -10.27
CA LYS A 281 7.91 23.96 -8.85
C LYS A 281 6.69 23.86 -7.93
N GLU A 282 5.52 24.21 -8.46
CA GLU A 282 4.22 24.02 -7.82
C GLU A 282 3.65 22.62 -8.08
N GLU A 283 4.36 21.72 -8.76
CA GLU A 283 3.98 20.33 -9.10
C GLU A 283 2.60 20.25 -9.80
N LYS A 284 2.22 21.30 -10.53
CA LYS A 284 1.02 21.36 -11.38
C LYS A 284 1.16 20.56 -12.67
N ILE A 285 2.40 20.37 -13.11
CA ILE A 285 2.78 19.58 -14.28
C ILE A 285 3.76 18.50 -13.83
N SER A 286 3.74 17.32 -14.47
CA SER A 286 4.65 16.22 -14.10
C SER A 286 6.10 16.60 -14.40
N ALA A 287 7.05 15.86 -13.81
CA ALA A 287 8.43 15.93 -14.24
C ALA A 287 8.56 15.61 -15.74
N GLY A 288 7.87 14.59 -16.24
CA GLY A 288 7.85 14.29 -17.68
C GLY A 288 7.44 15.51 -18.51
N GLU A 289 6.29 16.12 -18.20
CA GLU A 289 5.80 17.30 -18.91
C GLU A 289 6.81 18.46 -18.87
N PHE A 290 7.39 18.77 -17.71
CA PHE A 290 8.33 19.88 -17.57
C PHE A 290 9.65 19.64 -18.29
N TYR A 291 10.26 18.48 -18.11
CA TYR A 291 11.55 18.17 -18.71
C TYR A 291 11.42 17.98 -20.23
N SER A 292 10.32 17.41 -20.73
CA SER A 292 10.01 17.39 -22.16
C SER A 292 9.78 18.81 -22.71
N TYR A 293 9.09 19.70 -21.97
CA TYR A 293 8.99 21.12 -22.35
C TYR A 293 10.35 21.81 -22.47
N LEU A 294 11.25 21.66 -21.48
CA LEU A 294 12.61 22.21 -21.55
C LEU A 294 13.39 21.64 -22.76
N SER A 295 13.17 20.36 -23.03
CA SER A 295 13.77 19.64 -24.14
C SER A 295 13.30 20.22 -25.49
N GLU A 296 12.00 20.42 -25.67
CA GLU A 296 11.43 21.03 -26.89
C GLU A 296 11.84 22.49 -27.05
N LEU A 297 11.80 23.26 -25.96
CA LEU A 297 12.16 24.67 -25.95
C LEU A 297 13.62 24.87 -26.37
N SER A 298 14.54 24.08 -25.85
CA SER A 298 15.96 24.13 -26.23
C SER A 298 16.22 23.78 -27.69
N ARG A 299 15.48 22.82 -28.26
CA ARG A 299 15.55 22.48 -29.69
C ARG A 299 15.03 23.61 -30.57
N SER A 300 13.93 24.26 -30.16
CA SER A 300 13.30 25.34 -30.93
C SER A 300 14.18 26.59 -31.12
N VAL A 301 15.19 26.78 -30.26
CA VAL A 301 16.16 27.88 -30.34
C VAL A 301 17.54 27.43 -30.86
N ASN A 302 17.65 26.22 -31.41
CA ASN A 302 18.89 25.61 -31.91
C ASN A 302 20.03 25.64 -30.87
N MET A 303 19.72 25.41 -29.60
CA MET A 303 20.72 25.44 -28.53
C MET A 303 21.61 24.19 -28.59
N ASP A 304 22.91 24.36 -28.34
CA ASP A 304 23.83 23.23 -28.14
C ASP A 304 23.50 22.49 -26.82
N ARG A 305 23.13 21.21 -26.99
CA ARG A 305 22.73 20.26 -25.93
C ARG A 305 23.81 19.25 -25.57
N SER A 306 25.04 19.38 -26.10
CA SER A 306 26.16 18.50 -25.73
C SER A 306 26.50 18.49 -24.23
N ARG A 307 25.96 19.45 -23.45
CA ARG A 307 26.13 19.57 -21.99
C ARG A 307 24.87 19.18 -21.20
N CYS A 308 23.94 18.48 -21.83
CA CYS A 308 22.67 18.06 -21.24
C CYS A 308 22.49 16.55 -21.36
N GLU A 309 23.58 15.78 -21.38
CA GLU A 309 23.53 14.35 -21.68
C GLU A 309 22.74 13.56 -20.62
N ASP A 310 22.92 13.87 -19.33
CA ASP A 310 22.20 13.16 -18.27
C ASP A 310 20.76 13.66 -18.15
N LEU A 311 20.53 14.95 -18.42
CA LEU A 311 19.19 15.51 -18.54
C LEU A 311 18.38 14.85 -19.68
N ASP A 312 19.01 14.61 -20.82
CA ASP A 312 18.38 13.96 -21.97
C ASP A 312 18.02 12.50 -21.64
N LYS A 313 18.93 11.77 -20.97
CA LYS A 313 18.62 10.41 -20.45
C LYS A 313 17.48 10.43 -19.45
N TYR A 314 17.39 11.47 -18.62
CA TYR A 314 16.33 11.60 -17.62
C TYR A 314 14.97 11.86 -18.26
N VAL A 315 14.91 12.67 -19.33
CA VAL A 315 13.69 12.83 -20.14
C VAL A 315 13.25 11.49 -20.70
N ASP A 316 14.16 10.73 -21.33
CA ASP A 316 13.86 9.41 -21.88
C ASP A 316 13.36 8.43 -20.81
N TYR A 317 13.92 8.49 -19.60
CA TYR A 317 13.47 7.73 -18.44
C TYR A 317 12.03 8.09 -18.05
N LEU A 318 11.73 9.37 -17.89
CA LEU A 318 10.40 9.85 -17.49
C LEU A 318 9.34 9.49 -18.52
N GLU A 319 9.61 9.74 -19.80
CA GLU A 319 8.69 9.41 -20.90
C GLU A 319 8.45 7.89 -20.97
N THR A 320 9.48 7.07 -20.76
CA THR A 320 9.34 5.61 -20.73
C THR A 320 8.52 5.16 -19.51
N TYR A 321 8.77 5.73 -18.34
CA TYR A 321 8.08 5.36 -17.09
C TYR A 321 6.60 5.75 -17.11
N GLU A 322 6.25 6.91 -17.67
CA GLU A 322 4.86 7.37 -17.79
C GLU A 322 3.99 6.47 -18.69
N MET A 323 4.59 5.64 -19.57
CA MET A 323 3.88 4.65 -20.39
C MET A 323 3.50 3.37 -19.61
N LEU A 324 4.01 3.17 -18.39
CA LEU A 324 3.82 1.93 -17.64
C LEU A 324 2.38 1.79 -17.13
N ASP A 325 1.69 0.72 -17.57
CA ASP A 325 0.49 0.25 -16.90
C ASP A 325 0.86 -0.68 -15.75
N SER A 326 0.79 -0.15 -14.52
CA SER A 326 1.06 -0.91 -13.29
C SER A 326 0.17 -2.14 -13.11
N LYS A 327 -1.11 -2.10 -13.55
CA LYS A 327 -2.00 -3.28 -13.45
C LYS A 327 -1.59 -4.33 -14.48
N GLY A 328 -1.30 -3.90 -15.70
CA GLY A 328 -0.75 -4.73 -16.77
C GLY A 328 0.52 -5.45 -16.35
N LEU A 329 1.44 -4.76 -15.67
CA LEU A 329 2.71 -5.32 -15.20
C LEU A 329 2.52 -6.58 -14.33
N PHE A 330 1.66 -6.55 -13.32
CA PHE A 330 1.49 -7.70 -12.42
C PHE A 330 0.88 -8.92 -13.11
N ARG A 331 -0.02 -8.70 -14.08
CA ARG A 331 -0.52 -9.76 -14.95
C ARG A 331 0.61 -10.37 -15.77
N GLU A 332 1.44 -9.54 -16.41
CA GLU A 332 2.58 -10.01 -17.20
C GLU A 332 3.60 -10.78 -16.34
N ILE A 333 3.86 -10.35 -15.10
CA ILE A 333 4.72 -11.08 -14.15
C ILE A 333 4.16 -12.48 -13.90
N ALA A 334 2.86 -12.62 -13.64
CA ALA A 334 2.23 -13.91 -13.39
C ALA A 334 2.30 -14.84 -14.63
N GLU A 335 2.11 -14.29 -15.83
CA GLU A 335 2.25 -15.03 -17.10
C GLU A 335 3.70 -15.49 -17.35
N ILE A 336 4.68 -14.63 -17.07
CA ILE A 336 6.11 -14.96 -17.15
C ILE A 336 6.49 -16.04 -16.14
N GLU A 337 6.03 -15.93 -14.89
CA GLU A 337 6.24 -16.96 -13.87
C GLU A 337 5.66 -18.32 -14.31
N TYR A 338 4.47 -18.31 -14.91
CA TYR A 338 3.84 -19.50 -15.45
C TYR A 338 4.69 -20.11 -16.58
N ALA A 339 5.14 -19.30 -17.54
CA ALA A 339 6.01 -19.74 -18.63
C ALA A 339 7.33 -20.33 -18.11
N ILE A 340 7.96 -19.70 -17.11
CA ILE A 340 9.18 -20.20 -16.46
C ILE A 340 8.91 -21.53 -15.78
N SER A 341 7.81 -21.66 -15.03
CA SER A 341 7.47 -22.92 -14.35
C SER A 341 7.27 -24.07 -15.34
N GLY A 342 6.62 -23.81 -16.48
CA GLY A 342 6.42 -24.78 -17.56
C GLY A 342 7.73 -25.18 -18.23
N ALA A 343 8.67 -24.24 -18.38
CA ALA A 343 10.00 -24.53 -18.90
C ALA A 343 10.87 -25.33 -17.89
N LEU A 344 10.81 -25.02 -16.61
CA LEU A 344 11.67 -25.63 -15.58
C LEU A 344 11.19 -27.00 -15.11
N CYS A 345 9.88 -27.27 -15.10
CA CYS A 345 9.31 -28.56 -14.72
C CYS A 345 9.42 -29.57 -15.87
N LYS A 346 10.36 -30.51 -15.78
CA LYS A 346 10.68 -31.48 -16.84
C LYS A 346 9.86 -32.77 -16.79
N ASN A 347 9.14 -33.02 -15.69
CA ASN A 347 8.31 -34.21 -15.53
C ASN A 347 7.08 -33.92 -14.66
N GLU A 348 6.14 -34.85 -14.65
CA GLU A 348 4.85 -34.70 -13.94
C GLU A 348 5.01 -34.59 -12.42
N ALA A 349 5.98 -35.27 -11.80
CA ALA A 349 6.23 -35.14 -10.37
C ALA A 349 6.69 -33.73 -9.99
N GLN A 350 7.54 -33.12 -10.83
CA GLN A 350 7.98 -31.73 -10.65
C GLN A 350 6.83 -30.74 -10.80
N LYS A 351 6.00 -30.90 -11.84
CA LYS A 351 4.82 -30.04 -12.06
C LYS A 351 3.85 -30.12 -10.88
N LYS A 352 3.50 -31.34 -10.44
CA LYS A 352 2.59 -31.55 -9.32
C LYS A 352 3.13 -30.99 -8.02
N LEU A 353 4.39 -31.26 -7.68
CA LEU A 353 4.99 -30.73 -6.46
C LEU A 353 5.08 -29.19 -6.50
N PHE A 354 5.36 -28.60 -7.66
CA PHE A 354 5.39 -27.14 -7.82
C PHE A 354 4.01 -26.50 -7.67
N ALA A 355 2.97 -27.08 -8.26
CA ALA A 355 1.59 -26.64 -8.04
C ALA A 355 1.21 -26.72 -6.56
N ILE A 356 1.40 -27.88 -5.93
CA ILE A 356 1.10 -28.10 -4.50
C ILE A 356 1.86 -27.11 -3.61
N SER A 357 3.15 -26.87 -3.89
CA SER A 357 3.96 -25.90 -3.16
C SER A 357 3.36 -24.49 -3.21
N ASN A 358 2.95 -24.03 -4.40
CA ASN A 358 2.35 -22.71 -4.57
C ASN A 358 0.98 -22.61 -3.88
N ASP A 359 0.15 -23.64 -4.05
CA ASP A 359 -1.21 -23.65 -3.52
C ASP A 359 -1.22 -23.75 -1.99
N LEU A 360 -0.24 -24.46 -1.39
CA LEU A 360 -0.06 -24.49 0.07
C LEU A 360 0.29 -23.11 0.64
N VAL A 361 1.10 -22.30 -0.06
CA VAL A 361 1.40 -20.92 0.36
C VAL A 361 0.14 -20.05 0.33
N VAL A 362 -0.66 -20.18 -0.74
CA VAL A 362 -1.94 -19.46 -0.86
C VAL A 362 -2.88 -19.89 0.27
N LEU A 363 -3.02 -21.19 0.52
CA LEU A 363 -3.90 -21.72 1.56
C LEU A 363 -3.44 -21.36 2.98
N GLU A 364 -2.13 -21.30 3.23
CA GLU A 364 -1.58 -20.80 4.49
C GLU A 364 -1.93 -19.32 4.70
N SER A 365 -1.79 -18.46 3.69
CA SER A 365 -2.21 -17.06 3.76
C SER A 365 -3.72 -16.90 3.97
N PHE A 366 -4.51 -17.78 3.33
CA PHE A 366 -5.97 -17.83 3.46
C PHE A 366 -6.39 -18.11 4.90
N LEU A 367 -5.75 -19.07 5.57
CA LEU A 367 -5.99 -19.41 6.98
C LEU A 367 -5.44 -18.37 7.96
N LYS A 368 -4.34 -17.69 7.61
CA LYS A 368 -3.73 -16.64 8.45
C LYS A 368 -4.46 -15.29 8.39
N LEU A 369 -5.57 -15.19 7.64
CA LEU A 369 -6.32 -13.95 7.47
C LEU A 369 -5.50 -12.84 6.79
N LYS A 370 -4.58 -13.20 5.89
CA LYS A 370 -3.67 -12.30 5.17
C LYS A 370 -3.90 -12.30 3.66
N PHE A 371 -5.05 -12.75 3.22
CA PHE A 371 -5.36 -12.91 1.79
C PHE A 371 -5.68 -11.57 1.12
N ALA A 372 -4.97 -11.29 0.04
CA ALA A 372 -5.26 -10.15 -0.81
C ALA A 372 -6.42 -10.44 -1.80
N PRO A 373 -7.05 -9.41 -2.40
CA PRO A 373 -8.04 -9.60 -3.46
C PRO A 373 -7.54 -10.48 -4.62
N GLU A 374 -6.28 -10.28 -5.04
CA GLU A 374 -5.68 -11.04 -6.14
C GLU A 374 -5.44 -12.51 -5.76
N ASP A 375 -5.18 -12.80 -4.48
CA ASP A 375 -5.08 -14.18 -3.99
C ASP A 375 -6.45 -14.87 -4.01
N LEU A 376 -7.52 -14.12 -3.73
CA LEU A 376 -8.90 -14.62 -3.82
C LEU A 376 -9.30 -14.93 -5.26
N ASP A 377 -8.95 -14.06 -6.19
CA ASP A 377 -9.15 -14.33 -7.62
C ASP A 377 -8.36 -15.55 -8.08
N TYR A 378 -7.09 -15.67 -7.64
CA TYR A 378 -6.29 -16.86 -7.91
C TYR A 378 -6.95 -18.13 -7.37
N TYR A 379 -7.37 -18.14 -6.10
CA TYR A 379 -8.05 -19.29 -5.48
C TYR A 379 -9.32 -19.66 -6.22
N ARG A 380 -10.19 -18.69 -6.55
CA ARG A 380 -11.44 -18.94 -7.28
C ARG A 380 -11.20 -19.51 -8.68
N ASN A 381 -10.24 -18.94 -9.41
CA ASN A 381 -9.90 -19.37 -10.77
C ASN A 381 -9.23 -20.76 -10.80
N ASN A 382 -8.62 -21.19 -9.69
CA ASN A 382 -7.92 -22.47 -9.58
C ASN A 382 -8.58 -23.43 -8.58
N LYS A 383 -9.84 -23.19 -8.19
CA LYS A 383 -10.52 -23.87 -7.07
C LYS A 383 -10.51 -25.39 -7.17
N GLU A 384 -10.63 -25.94 -8.38
CA GLU A 384 -10.56 -27.39 -8.61
C GLU A 384 -9.18 -28.00 -8.29
N GLY A 385 -8.12 -27.19 -8.37
CA GLY A 385 -6.74 -27.57 -8.03
C GLY A 385 -6.49 -27.69 -6.52
N PHE A 386 -7.30 -27.03 -5.69
CA PHE A 386 -7.23 -27.07 -4.22
C PHE A 386 -7.81 -28.38 -3.63
N ASN A 387 -7.29 -29.50 -4.11
CA ASN A 387 -7.68 -30.85 -3.68
C ASN A 387 -6.67 -31.41 -2.68
N ILE A 388 -6.91 -31.14 -1.40
CA ILE A 388 -6.00 -31.46 -0.30
C ILE A 388 -5.80 -32.99 -0.16
N ASP A 389 -6.84 -33.79 -0.40
CA ASP A 389 -6.73 -35.26 -0.39
C ASP A 389 -5.78 -35.76 -1.48
N ALA A 390 -5.90 -35.22 -2.69
CA ALA A 390 -5.01 -35.55 -3.79
C ALA A 390 -3.57 -35.10 -3.52
N TRP A 391 -3.39 -33.94 -2.88
CA TRP A 391 -2.07 -33.45 -2.46
C TRP A 391 -1.45 -34.39 -1.41
N LYS A 392 -2.19 -34.73 -0.36
CA LYS A 392 -1.78 -35.69 0.67
C LYS A 392 -1.38 -37.03 0.07
N ALA A 393 -2.19 -37.58 -0.83
CA ALA A 393 -1.90 -38.84 -1.51
C ALA A 393 -0.60 -38.77 -2.32
N PHE A 394 -0.43 -37.73 -3.14
CA PHE A 394 0.78 -37.52 -3.93
C PHE A 394 2.03 -37.38 -3.04
N LEU A 395 1.97 -36.54 -2.01
CA LEU A 395 3.10 -36.32 -1.10
C LEU A 395 3.44 -37.57 -0.28
N ALA A 396 2.45 -38.39 0.09
CA ALA A 396 2.67 -39.65 0.78
C ALA A 396 3.35 -40.69 -0.12
N ASP A 397 2.90 -40.82 -1.38
CA ASP A 397 3.46 -41.78 -2.33
C ASP A 397 4.90 -41.42 -2.73
N GLU A 398 5.16 -40.14 -3.02
CA GLU A 398 6.52 -39.70 -3.32
C GLU A 398 7.43 -39.77 -2.08
N SER A 399 6.93 -39.45 -0.88
CA SER A 399 7.70 -39.64 0.37
C SER A 399 8.13 -41.09 0.56
N LYS A 400 7.22 -42.06 0.34
CA LYS A 400 7.55 -43.50 0.37
C LYS A 400 8.58 -43.87 -0.69
N ARG A 401 8.41 -43.39 -1.93
CA ARG A 401 9.34 -43.65 -3.05
C ARG A 401 10.76 -43.22 -2.75
N PHE A 402 10.95 -42.05 -2.13
CA PHE A 402 12.25 -41.52 -1.74
C PHE A 402 12.71 -41.94 -0.33
N ARG A 403 11.93 -42.76 0.37
CA ARG A 403 12.19 -43.21 1.76
C ARG A 403 12.38 -42.03 2.73
N ILE A 404 11.57 -41.00 2.54
CA ILE A 404 11.53 -39.83 3.41
C ILE A 404 10.45 -40.09 4.46
N ASP A 405 10.84 -40.03 5.72
CA ASP A 405 9.88 -40.01 6.81
C ASP A 405 9.20 -38.64 6.85
N CYS A 406 7.87 -38.60 6.77
CA CYS A 406 7.08 -37.39 6.83
C CYS A 406 5.81 -37.69 7.63
N ASP A 407 5.58 -36.93 8.70
CA ASP A 407 4.30 -36.92 9.40
C ASP A 407 3.24 -36.32 8.46
N MET A 408 2.28 -37.16 8.05
CA MET A 408 1.17 -36.78 7.19
C MET A 408 -0.08 -36.55 8.05
N PRO A 409 -0.94 -35.57 7.70
CA PRO A 409 -2.18 -35.38 8.42
C PRO A 409 -3.08 -36.63 8.30
N GLU A 410 -3.66 -37.08 9.41
CA GLU A 410 -4.52 -38.27 9.45
C GLU A 410 -5.82 -38.05 8.65
N ASP A 411 -6.42 -36.88 8.81
CA ASP A 411 -7.63 -36.45 8.13
C ASP A 411 -7.44 -35.04 7.54
N THR A 412 -8.10 -34.80 6.41
CA THR A 412 -8.08 -33.59 5.59
C THR A 412 -9.49 -33.09 5.28
N ALA A 413 -10.52 -33.88 5.62
CA ALA A 413 -11.92 -33.55 5.35
C ALA A 413 -12.40 -32.30 6.09
N LEU A 414 -11.98 -32.12 7.34
CA LEU A 414 -12.36 -30.94 8.13
C LEU A 414 -11.88 -29.64 7.47
N LEU A 415 -10.59 -29.59 7.11
CA LEU A 415 -10.00 -28.46 6.39
C LEU A 415 -10.74 -28.18 5.07
N MET A 416 -11.07 -29.22 4.30
CA MET A 416 -11.84 -29.06 3.05
C MET A 416 -13.23 -28.45 3.29
N ASN A 417 -13.93 -28.89 4.33
CA ASN A 417 -15.25 -28.36 4.70
C ASN A 417 -15.16 -26.89 5.18
N ASN A 418 -14.03 -26.51 5.78
CA ASN A 418 -13.80 -25.17 6.31
C ASN A 418 -13.49 -24.13 5.23
N LEU A 419 -13.02 -24.53 4.03
CA LEU A 419 -12.66 -23.61 2.94
C LEU A 419 -13.81 -22.68 2.53
N ALA A 420 -15.05 -23.17 2.53
CA ALA A 420 -16.22 -22.36 2.20
C ALA A 420 -16.47 -21.26 3.25
N THR A 421 -16.20 -21.55 4.52
CA THR A 421 -16.33 -20.57 5.61
C THR A 421 -15.24 -19.50 5.51
N LEU A 422 -14.01 -19.90 5.18
CA LEU A 422 -12.92 -18.96 4.88
C LEU A 422 -13.27 -18.08 3.69
N GLU A 423 -13.73 -18.64 2.58
CA GLU A 423 -14.13 -17.85 1.40
C GLU A 423 -15.20 -16.83 1.77
N ASN A 424 -16.20 -17.23 2.56
CA ASN A 424 -17.22 -16.32 3.05
C ASN A 424 -16.65 -15.21 3.95
N PHE A 425 -15.62 -15.48 4.77
CA PHE A 425 -14.97 -14.44 5.58
C PHE A 425 -14.45 -13.30 4.70
N TYR A 426 -13.69 -13.63 3.65
CA TYR A 426 -13.12 -12.61 2.76
C TYR A 426 -14.17 -11.93 1.90
N ASN A 427 -15.20 -12.66 1.44
CA ASN A 427 -16.31 -12.06 0.72
C ASN A 427 -16.97 -10.95 1.54
N VAL A 428 -17.28 -11.22 2.81
CA VAL A 428 -17.90 -10.24 3.70
C VAL A 428 -16.93 -9.11 4.06
N ALA A 429 -15.65 -9.42 4.25
CA ALA A 429 -14.64 -8.40 4.52
C ALA A 429 -14.47 -7.42 3.33
N PHE A 430 -14.54 -7.91 2.09
CA PHE A 430 -14.53 -7.06 0.90
C PHE A 430 -15.87 -6.33 0.69
N GLU A 431 -17.01 -6.91 1.07
CA GLU A 431 -18.29 -6.19 1.16
C GLU A 431 -18.21 -5.02 2.16
N ARG A 432 -17.49 -5.20 3.30
CA ARG A 432 -17.22 -4.12 4.28
C ARG A 432 -16.39 -3.00 3.65
N ASP A 433 -15.36 -3.31 2.86
CA ASP A 433 -14.56 -2.28 2.17
C ASP A 433 -15.39 -1.40 1.23
N GLU A 434 -16.32 -2.01 0.47
CA GLU A 434 -17.26 -1.28 -0.39
C GLU A 434 -18.17 -0.36 0.43
N ALA A 435 -18.61 -0.83 1.61
CA ALA A 435 -19.39 -0.01 2.54
C ALA A 435 -18.56 1.13 3.12
N PHE A 436 -17.30 0.88 3.52
CA PHE A 436 -16.36 1.90 4.00
C PHE A 436 -16.18 3.00 2.97
N LEU A 437 -15.93 2.65 1.70
CA LEU A 437 -15.80 3.64 0.63
C LEU A 437 -17.09 4.46 0.48
N ARG A 438 -18.24 3.79 0.33
CA ARG A 438 -19.53 4.45 0.13
C ARG A 438 -19.84 5.42 1.27
N ASN A 439 -19.72 4.95 2.50
CA ASN A 439 -20.00 5.72 3.71
C ASN A 439 -19.01 6.88 3.86
N SER A 440 -17.72 6.65 3.60
CA SER A 440 -16.69 7.72 3.59
C SER A 440 -17.06 8.84 2.63
N LEU A 441 -17.44 8.51 1.40
CA LEU A 441 -17.80 9.51 0.39
C LEU A 441 -19.09 10.26 0.74
N GLU A 442 -20.08 9.58 1.33
CA GLU A 442 -21.31 10.21 1.82
C GLU A 442 -21.01 11.22 2.94
N LYS A 443 -20.20 10.81 3.91
CA LYS A 443 -19.79 11.63 5.06
C LYS A 443 -18.97 12.86 4.63
N MET A 444 -17.99 12.67 3.74
CA MET A 444 -17.24 13.77 3.12
C MET A 444 -18.16 14.72 2.34
N ASN A 445 -19.14 14.20 1.60
CA ASN A 445 -20.13 15.01 0.87
C ASN A 445 -20.97 15.88 1.82
N LYS A 446 -21.48 15.28 2.90
CA LYS A 446 -22.28 15.96 3.92
C LYS A 446 -21.51 17.11 4.57
N GLU A 447 -20.24 16.86 4.91
CA GLU A 447 -19.35 17.86 5.50
C GLU A 447 -18.74 18.83 4.48
N ARG A 448 -18.99 18.62 3.17
CA ARG A 448 -18.34 19.33 2.06
C ARG A 448 -16.81 19.31 2.18
N ALA A 449 -16.29 18.21 2.72
CA ALA A 449 -14.88 17.99 2.97
C ALA A 449 -14.20 17.45 1.71
N ARG A 450 -13.08 18.06 1.35
CA ARG A 450 -12.21 17.58 0.26
C ARG A 450 -11.16 16.59 0.74
N PHE A 451 -10.81 16.68 2.02
CA PHE A 451 -9.78 15.89 2.65
C PHE A 451 -10.39 15.18 3.86
N ALA A 452 -10.05 13.92 4.05
CA ALA A 452 -10.40 13.17 5.24
C ALA A 452 -9.24 12.24 5.63
N VAL A 453 -9.10 11.99 6.92
CA VAL A 453 -8.27 10.90 7.42
C VAL A 453 -9.17 9.68 7.51
N LEU A 454 -8.73 8.56 6.94
CA LEU A 454 -9.36 7.27 7.05
C LEU A 454 -8.47 6.36 7.90
N ILE A 455 -9.03 5.72 8.91
CA ILE A 455 -8.30 4.82 9.81
C ILE A 455 -8.97 3.46 9.72
N THR A 456 -8.22 2.47 9.23
CA THR A 456 -8.67 1.07 9.13
C THR A 456 -7.53 0.13 9.46
N GLY A 457 -7.86 -1.10 9.84
CA GLY A 457 -6.90 -2.18 9.97
C GLY A 457 -6.10 -2.39 8.68
N GLY A 458 -4.83 -2.77 8.82
CA GLY A 458 -3.92 -2.98 7.68
C GLY A 458 -4.46 -3.95 6.61
N PHE A 459 -5.29 -4.91 7.02
CA PHE A 459 -5.98 -5.88 6.14
C PHE A 459 -6.77 -5.21 5.00
N HIS A 460 -7.50 -4.13 5.32
CA HIS A 460 -8.41 -3.46 4.38
C HIS A 460 -7.67 -2.63 3.31
N THR A 461 -6.42 -2.27 3.57
CA THR A 461 -5.63 -1.34 2.74
C THR A 461 -5.63 -1.70 1.26
N LYS A 462 -5.27 -2.95 0.92
CA LYS A 462 -5.03 -3.32 -0.47
C LYS A 462 -6.30 -3.24 -1.32
N ASN A 463 -7.43 -3.65 -0.76
CA ASN A 463 -8.70 -3.57 -1.45
C ASN A 463 -9.24 -2.13 -1.48
N LEU A 464 -9.14 -1.38 -0.39
CA LEU A 464 -9.55 0.03 -0.35
C LEU A 464 -8.78 0.90 -1.35
N THR A 465 -7.46 0.75 -1.47
CA THR A 465 -6.67 1.52 -2.43
C THR A 465 -7.02 1.16 -3.89
N ARG A 466 -7.35 -0.10 -4.17
CA ARG A 466 -7.92 -0.53 -5.46
C ARG A 466 -9.25 0.18 -5.72
N LEU A 467 -10.17 0.21 -4.76
CA LEU A 467 -11.46 0.87 -4.87
C LEU A 467 -11.33 2.39 -5.05
N PHE A 468 -10.37 3.02 -4.35
CA PHE A 468 -10.08 4.44 -4.55
C PHE A 468 -9.61 4.73 -5.97
N LYS A 469 -8.68 3.94 -6.52
CA LYS A 469 -8.23 4.07 -7.92
C LYS A 469 -9.40 3.92 -8.91
N GLU A 470 -10.25 2.91 -8.72
CA GLU A 470 -11.41 2.65 -9.59
C GLU A 470 -12.45 3.77 -9.55
N ASN A 471 -12.56 4.47 -8.41
CA ASN A 471 -13.47 5.60 -8.23
C ASN A 471 -12.79 6.97 -8.43
N ALA A 472 -11.58 7.00 -9.00
CA ALA A 472 -10.81 8.22 -9.25
C ALA A 472 -10.57 9.09 -7.99
N ILE A 473 -10.40 8.45 -6.84
CA ILE A 473 -10.09 9.09 -5.55
C ILE A 473 -8.58 9.05 -5.34
N SER A 474 -8.01 10.20 -5.04
CA SER A 474 -6.60 10.29 -4.67
C SER A 474 -6.40 9.90 -3.21
N TYR A 475 -5.27 9.29 -2.88
CA TYR A 475 -4.98 8.88 -1.52
C TYR A 475 -3.50 8.84 -1.20
N LEU A 476 -3.21 8.76 0.09
CA LEU A 476 -1.91 8.51 0.70
C LEU A 476 -2.08 7.40 1.73
N VAL A 477 -1.24 6.38 1.70
CA VAL A 477 -1.20 5.33 2.72
C VAL A 477 -0.06 5.61 3.70
N LEU A 478 -0.41 5.73 4.97
CA LEU A 478 0.46 6.01 6.10
C LEU A 478 0.51 4.79 7.01
N THR A 479 1.71 4.33 7.33
CA THR A 479 1.93 3.25 8.30
C THR A 479 2.69 3.82 9.50
N PRO A 480 2.10 3.80 10.71
CA PRO A 480 2.83 4.12 11.93
C PRO A 480 4.04 3.19 12.10
N ASN A 481 5.15 3.74 12.57
CA ASN A 481 6.33 2.94 12.89
C ASN A 481 6.03 2.04 14.10
N LEU A 482 6.63 0.86 14.09
CA LEU A 482 6.65 -0.05 15.22
C LEU A 482 7.99 -0.77 15.28
N THR A 483 8.56 -0.88 16.48
CA THR A 483 9.76 -1.67 16.75
C THR A 483 9.44 -2.97 17.46
N GLN A 484 8.27 -3.04 18.10
CA GLN A 484 7.76 -4.22 18.79
C GLN A 484 6.65 -4.89 18.00
N ALA A 485 6.72 -6.22 17.88
CA ALA A 485 5.64 -7.01 17.30
C ALA A 485 4.37 -6.87 18.14
N THR A 486 3.22 -6.86 17.47
CA THR A 486 1.92 -6.87 18.13
C THR A 486 1.72 -8.16 18.92
N ASP A 487 1.21 -8.05 20.14
CA ASP A 487 0.77 -9.19 20.92
C ASP A 487 -0.53 -9.75 20.31
N GLU A 488 -0.42 -10.87 19.59
CA GLU A 488 -1.55 -11.51 18.91
C GLU A 488 -2.64 -11.98 19.90
N GLU A 489 -2.27 -12.38 21.13
CA GLU A 489 -3.25 -12.79 22.13
C GLU A 489 -4.02 -11.59 22.68
N LEU A 490 -3.33 -10.46 22.88
CA LEU A 490 -3.97 -9.21 23.28
C LEU A 490 -4.91 -8.72 22.16
N TYR A 491 -4.44 -8.72 20.91
CA TYR A 491 -5.26 -8.34 19.75
C TYR A 491 -6.53 -9.18 19.66
N ASP A 492 -6.41 -10.51 19.65
CA ASP A 492 -7.56 -11.41 19.56
C ASP A 492 -8.50 -11.25 20.76
N ARG A 493 -7.97 -11.00 21.96
CA ARG A 493 -8.77 -10.73 23.17
C ARG A 493 -9.57 -9.44 23.03
N VAL A 494 -8.91 -8.33 22.69
CA VAL A 494 -9.55 -7.01 22.53
C VAL A 494 -10.62 -7.07 21.44
N LEU A 495 -10.36 -7.75 20.32
CA LEU A 495 -11.35 -7.93 19.25
C LEU A 495 -12.58 -8.72 19.74
N LYS A 496 -12.37 -9.83 20.46
CA LYS A 496 -13.48 -10.66 20.98
C LYS A 496 -14.25 -9.98 22.11
N GLU A 497 -13.57 -9.26 23.00
CA GLU A 497 -14.19 -8.53 24.10
C GLU A 497 -14.97 -7.32 23.61
N SER A 498 -14.41 -6.54 22.67
CA SER A 498 -15.10 -5.44 22.03
C SER A 498 -16.38 -5.93 21.36
N TYR A 499 -16.35 -7.03 20.61
CA TYR A 499 -17.57 -7.61 20.02
C TYR A 499 -18.63 -8.01 21.06
N LYS A 500 -18.22 -8.67 22.16
CA LYS A 500 -19.16 -9.11 23.22
C LYS A 500 -19.80 -7.95 23.97
N THR A 501 -19.07 -6.86 24.16
CA THR A 501 -19.50 -5.70 24.96
C THR A 501 -20.09 -4.58 24.11
N ARG A 502 -20.00 -4.68 22.78
CA ARG A 502 -20.50 -3.68 21.84
C ARG A 502 -22.02 -3.57 21.93
N THR A 503 -22.47 -2.44 22.47
CA THR A 503 -23.85 -2.01 22.42
C THR A 503 -24.02 -1.04 21.26
N TRP A 504 -24.81 -1.41 20.26
CA TRP A 504 -25.24 -0.50 19.21
C TRP A 504 -26.36 0.38 19.76
N SER A 505 -26.05 1.47 20.45
CA SER A 505 -27.07 2.46 20.80
C SER A 505 -27.12 3.54 19.70
N ASP A 506 -28.28 3.67 19.06
CA ASP A 506 -28.63 4.84 18.24
C ASP A 506 -28.96 6.07 19.12
N GLU A 507 -28.92 5.90 20.44
CA GLU A 507 -29.12 6.91 21.49
C GLU A 507 -27.78 7.38 22.06
#